data_AF-A0A819T7J2-F1
#
_entry.id   AF-A0A819T7J2-F1
#
_cell.length_a   1.000
_cell.length_b   1.000
_cell.length_c   1.000
_cell.angle_alpha   90.00
_cell.angle_beta   90.00
_cell.angle_gamma   90.00
#
_symmetry.space_group_name_H-M   'P 1'
#
loop_
_entity.id
_entity.type
_entity.pdbx_description
1 polymer ?
#
loop_
_entity_poly.entity_id
_entity_poly.type
_entity_poly.pdbx_seq_one_letter_code
_entity_poly.pdbx_strand_id
1 'polypeptide(L)' 'MDVAGGAGGIVSTTADLTKFIEALFGNKLIKSATLKEMITPTDNLDANGKGIGVFKVLDTGKTGFQHDGGIDGFTSLLSY' A
#
# COMPACT_ATOMS: atom_id res chain seq x y z
N MET A 1 8.65 7.18 -20.51
CA MET A 1 8.01 6.23 -19.57
C MET A 1 9.15 5.62 -18.77
N ASP A 2 9.12 5.75 -17.46
CA ASP A 2 10.06 5.04 -16.58
C ASP A 2 9.84 3.51 -16.71
N VAL A 3 10.90 2.72 -16.51
CA VAL A 3 10.89 1.25 -16.69
C VAL A 3 9.86 0.57 -15.78
N ALA A 4 9.65 1.11 -14.57
CA ALA A 4 8.68 0.60 -13.62
C ALA A 4 7.25 1.13 -13.86
N GLY A 5 7.10 2.28 -14.54
CA GLY A 5 5.81 2.89 -14.86
C GLY A 5 4.85 2.96 -13.67
N GLY A 6 3.59 2.55 -13.87
CA GLY A 6 2.57 2.53 -12.81
C GLY A 6 2.81 1.52 -11.68
N ALA A 7 3.76 0.60 -11.82
CA ALA A 7 4.07 -0.40 -10.80
C ALA A 7 5.11 0.08 -9.77
N GLY A 8 5.91 1.10 -10.09
CA GLY A 8 6.98 1.56 -9.19
C GLY A 8 7.73 2.83 -9.58
N GLY A 9 7.27 3.59 -10.58
CA GLY A 9 7.97 4.80 -11.06
C GLY A 9 7.66 6.09 -10.28
N ILE A 10 7.05 5.99 -9.10
CA ILE A 10 6.74 7.15 -8.24
C ILE A 10 7.96 7.47 -7.38
N VAL A 11 8.41 8.73 -7.41
CA VAL A 11 9.41 9.28 -6.51
C VAL A 11 8.72 10.13 -5.44
N SER A 12 9.08 9.95 -4.18
CA SER A 12 8.46 10.66 -3.06
C SER A 12 9.39 10.82 -1.86
N THR A 13 8.90 11.44 -0.79
CA THR A 13 9.58 11.56 0.52
C THR A 13 8.80 10.79 1.57
N THR A 14 9.44 10.44 2.70
CA THR A 14 8.72 9.79 3.82
C THR A 14 7.56 10.65 4.32
N ALA A 15 7.74 11.97 4.39
CA ALA A 15 6.68 12.89 4.81
C ALA A 15 5.47 12.89 3.85
N ASP A 16 5.70 12.82 2.54
CA ASP A 16 4.61 12.80 1.57
C ASP A 16 3.92 11.44 1.49
N LEU A 17 4.66 10.34 1.64
CA LEU A 17 4.09 9.00 1.78
C LEU A 17 3.23 8.87 3.05
N THR A 18 3.65 9.47 4.17
CA THR A 18 2.84 9.53 5.39
C THR A 18 1.54 10.32 5.16
N LYS A 19 1.62 11.50 4.53
CA LYS A 19 0.41 12.27 4.18
C LYS A 19 -0.53 11.48 3.28
N PHE A 20 0.01 10.77 2.30
CA PHE A 20 -0.77 9.93 1.39
C PHE A 20 -1.52 8.83 2.13
N ILE A 21 -0.83 8.05 2.97
CA ILE A 21 -1.46 6.92 3.64
C ILE A 21 -2.47 7.36 4.70
N GLU A 22 -2.19 8.45 5.42
CA GLU A 22 -3.17 9.08 6.33
C GLU A 22 -4.41 9.59 5.59
N ALA A 23 -4.24 10.17 4.40
CA ALA A 23 -5.36 10.63 3.59
C ALA A 23 -6.17 9.46 3.00
N LEU A 24 -5.51 8.37 2.60
CA LEU A 24 -6.15 7.17 2.08
C LEU A 24 -7.03 6.51 3.16
N PHE A 25 -6.44 6.15 4.30
CA PHE A 25 -7.15 5.48 5.39
C PHE A 25 -8.09 6.42 6.16
N GLY A 26 -7.85 7.73 6.11
CA GLY A 26 -8.77 8.76 6.58
C GLY A 26 -9.94 9.07 5.63
N ASN A 27 -10.15 8.27 4.58
CA ASN A 27 -11.21 8.44 3.58
C ASN A 27 -11.25 9.80 2.87
N LYS A 28 -10.11 10.49 2.76
CA LYS A 28 -10.00 11.77 2.05
C LYS A 28 -9.78 11.60 0.55
N LEU A 29 -9.25 10.45 0.13
CA LEU A 29 -8.96 10.15 -1.29
C LEU A 29 -10.03 9.31 -1.96
N ILE A 30 -10.63 8.37 -1.22
CA ILE A 30 -11.63 7.42 -1.73
C ILE A 30 -12.74 7.20 -0.71
N LYS A 31 -13.93 6.82 -1.21
CA LYS A 31 -15.10 6.50 -0.38
C LYS A 31 -14.80 5.32 0.52
N SER A 32 -15.44 5.27 1.69
CA SER A 32 -15.33 4.16 2.65
C SER A 32 -15.63 2.79 2.03
N ALA A 33 -16.63 2.70 1.16
CA ALA A 33 -16.95 1.46 0.43
C ALA A 33 -15.80 1.00 -0.49
N THR A 34 -15.16 1.93 -1.19
CA THR A 34 -14.02 1.63 -2.08
C THR A 34 -12.75 1.29 -1.28
N LEU A 35 -12.52 1.97 -0.15
CA LEU A 35 -11.42 1.59 0.76
C LEU A 35 -11.63 0.18 1.31
N LYS A 36 -12.86 -0.17 1.70
CA LYS A 36 -13.21 -1.52 2.15
C LYS A 36 -12.92 -2.56 1.07
N GLU A 37 -13.26 -2.29 -0.18
CA GLU A 37 -12.94 -3.17 -1.31
C GLU A 37 -11.42 -3.32 -1.48
N MET A 38 -10.67 -2.21 -1.45
CA MET A 38 -9.21 -2.20 -1.58
C MET A 38 -8.51 -3.07 -0.53
N ILE A 39 -9.00 -3.08 0.72
CA ILE A 39 -8.38 -3.81 1.83
C ILE A 39 -8.95 -5.21 2.08
N THR A 40 -10.03 -5.58 1.38
CA THR A 40 -10.62 -6.91 1.51
C THR A 40 -9.85 -7.88 0.62
N PRO A 41 -9.24 -8.94 1.17
CA PRO A 41 -8.61 -9.97 0.34
C PRO A 41 -9.65 -10.59 -0.59
N THR A 42 -9.34 -10.71 -1.87
CA THR A 42 -10.17 -11.44 -2.82
C THR A 42 -9.71 -12.89 -2.90
N ASP A 43 -10.65 -13.83 -3.02
CA ASP A 43 -10.41 -15.28 -3.03
C ASP A 43 -9.42 -15.78 -4.12
N ASN A 44 -9.05 -14.93 -5.08
CA ASN A 44 -8.18 -15.24 -6.22
C ASN A 44 -6.77 -14.65 -6.15
N LEU A 45 -6.36 -14.02 -5.03
CA LEU A 45 -4.99 -13.56 -4.82
C LEU A 45 -4.37 -14.36 -3.68
N ASP A 46 -3.10 -14.74 -3.88
CA ASP A 46 -2.31 -15.72 -3.14
C ASP A 46 -2.47 -15.71 -1.60
N ALA A 47 -2.03 -16.81 -0.98
CA ALA A 47 -2.16 -17.14 0.44
C ALA A 47 -1.63 -16.08 1.45
N ASN A 48 -1.18 -14.90 1.02
CA ASN A 48 -0.65 -13.82 1.83
C ASN A 48 -1.67 -12.71 2.17
N GLY A 49 -2.94 -12.82 1.73
CA GLY A 49 -3.99 -11.87 2.11
C GLY A 49 -3.88 -10.49 1.44
N LYS A 50 -3.45 -10.48 0.18
CA LYS A 50 -3.27 -9.29 -0.66
C LYS A 50 -4.62 -8.66 -1.03
N GLY A 51 -4.81 -7.39 -0.71
CA GLY A 51 -5.88 -6.55 -1.24
C GLY A 51 -5.49 -5.93 -2.59
N ILE A 52 -6.20 -4.90 -3.05
CA ILE A 52 -5.85 -4.18 -4.28
C ILE A 52 -4.67 -3.24 -3.98
N GLY A 53 -3.45 -3.71 -4.22
CA GLY A 53 -2.23 -2.89 -4.02
C GLY A 53 -1.89 -2.62 -2.55
N VAL A 54 -2.34 -3.47 -1.62
CA VAL A 54 -1.99 -3.42 -0.19
C VAL A 54 -1.85 -4.83 0.37
N PHE A 55 -0.96 -4.97 1.35
CA PHE A 55 -0.73 -6.20 2.10
C PHE A 55 -1.08 -5.99 3.57
N LYS A 56 -1.47 -7.05 4.27
CA LYS A 56 -1.58 -6.99 5.73
C LYS A 56 -0.18 -6.96 6.35
N VAL A 57 -0.03 -6.23 7.44
CA VAL A 57 1.14 -6.36 8.32
C VAL A 57 1.06 -7.73 9.00
N LEU A 58 2.14 -8.52 8.89
CA LEU A 58 2.27 -9.85 9.51
C LEU A 58 3.34 -9.80 10.61
N ASP A 59 3.26 -10.73 11.56
CA ASP A 59 4.32 -11.01 12.55
C ASP A 59 4.75 -9.87 13.49
N THR A 60 3.98 -8.76 13.57
CA THR A 60 4.28 -7.63 14.48
C THR A 60 3.38 -7.54 15.72
N GLY A 61 2.37 -8.42 15.82
CA GLY A 61 1.32 -8.31 16.85
C GLY A 61 0.39 -7.11 16.66
N LYS A 62 0.55 -6.32 15.60
CA LYS A 62 -0.31 -5.19 15.24
C LYS A 62 -1.13 -5.55 14.00
N THR A 63 -2.38 -5.08 13.97
CA THR A 63 -3.20 -5.12 12.75
C THR A 63 -2.96 -3.84 11.98
N GLY A 64 -2.62 -3.96 10.70
CA GLY A 64 -2.37 -2.83 9.83
C GLY A 64 -2.22 -3.26 8.38
N PHE A 65 -1.96 -2.28 7.53
CA PHE A 65 -1.72 -2.47 6.10
C PHE A 65 -0.37 -1.90 5.69
N GLN A 66 0.25 -2.48 4.67
CA GLN A 66 1.55 -2.07 4.18
C GLN A 66 1.71 -2.27 2.68
N HIS A 67 2.72 -1.62 2.12
CA HIS A 67 3.29 -1.95 0.82
C HIS A 67 4.79 -1.66 0.83
N ASP A 68 5.58 -2.60 0.35
CA ASP A 68 7.01 -2.47 0.15
C ASP A 68 7.32 -1.93 -1.25
N GLY A 69 8.49 -1.35 -1.43
CA GLY A 69 8.98 -0.88 -2.72
C GLY A 69 10.44 -1.22 -2.88
N GLY A 70 10.81 -1.68 -4.07
CA GLY A 70 12.17 -2.03 -4.43
C GLY A 70 12.49 -1.65 -5.87
N ILE A 71 13.57 -0.90 -6.05
CA ILE A 71 14.20 -0.60 -7.34
C ILE A 71 15.72 -0.51 -7.12
N ASP A 72 16.51 -0.55 -8.18
CA ASP A 72 17.97 -0.57 -8.09
C ASP A 72 18.52 0.54 -7.17
N GLY A 73 19.14 0.13 -6.06
CA GLY A 73 19.74 1.03 -5.07
C GLY A 73 18.77 1.59 -4.01
N PHE A 74 17.48 1.27 -4.06
CA PHE A 74 16.49 1.80 -3.13
C PHE A 74 15.50 0.72 -2.62
N THR A 75 15.26 0.74 -1.32
CA THR A 75 14.19 0.00 -0.67
C THR A 75 13.34 0.94 0.18
N SER A 76 12.04 0.69 0.22
CA SER A 76 11.10 1.49 1.00
C SER A 76 10.03 0.61 1.62
N LEU A 77 9.53 1.00 2.78
CA LEU A 77 8.38 0.40 3.43
C LEU A 77 7.43 1.50 3.90
N LEU A 78 6.15 1.37 3.56
CA LEU A 78 5.09 2.22 4.06
C LEU A 78 4.05 1.34 4.78
N SER A 79 3.74 1.68 6.02
CA SER A 79 2.78 0.95 6.86
C SER A 79 1.82 1.92 7.56
N TYR A 80 0.58 1.45 7.80
CA TYR A 80 -0.47 2.14 8.55
C TYR A 80 -1.14 1.18 9.53
#